data_AF-A0A1G4JPA9-F1
#
_entry.id   AF-A0A1G4JPA9-F1
#
_cell.length_a   1.000
_cell.length_b   1.000
_cell.length_c   1.000
_cell.angle_alpha   90.00
_cell.angle_beta   90.00
_cell.angle_gamma   90.00
#
_symmetry.space_group_name_H-M   'P 1'
#
loop_
_entity.id
_entity.type
_entity.pdbx_description
1 polymer ?
#
loop_
_entity_poly.entity_id
_entity_poly.type
_entity_poly.pdbx_seq_one_letter_code
_entity_poly.pdbx_strand_id
1 'polypeptide(L)'
;MEKKGRTTVKEQLYGIIETRNIEYVQFGVDLRFPTWYGSTAYFQQTTRHLGLRDPDGRRSRCNSAHLPDEKEEKVKKSRKRELSTPDCWLETLYVCEFCFKYTDVADELKEHASQCQFRDRAPGRIQYRTPELSIRKVSGSRYLLFCQCLCLFTKLFLDNKSMYFKVEHYDFYIAYSNLNNKPMAFFSKDLTSFQKNNLACILTLPPYQRKGLGTLLMDFSYKLSVRDRIVSGPEQPLSPFGLAGYLKYWSTALCLQFLDGPLQMKARVGLKDISKSTGMRLGDIVLTLQSLECLSEKNEISLQALRRWIKNNKQNTNAFVNDNYLILDD
;
A
#
# COMPACT_ATOMS: atom_id res chain seq x y z
N MET A 1 -39.62 11.71 -7.05
CA MET A 1 -38.93 11.06 -8.18
C MET A 1 -37.45 10.98 -7.85
N GLU A 2 -37.05 9.91 -7.17
CA GLU A 2 -35.67 9.67 -6.74
C GLU A 2 -34.80 9.21 -7.92
N LYS A 3 -33.65 9.85 -8.08
CA LYS A 3 -32.61 9.46 -9.05
C LYS A 3 -31.91 8.18 -8.57
N LYS A 4 -32.47 7.01 -8.87
CA LYS A 4 -31.73 5.74 -8.92
C LYS A 4 -31.15 5.57 -10.32
N GLY A 5 -29.83 5.68 -10.48
CA GLY A 5 -29.22 5.39 -11.78
C GLY A 5 -27.80 5.91 -12.04
N ARG A 6 -26.92 5.98 -11.04
CA ARG A 6 -25.51 6.34 -11.30
C ARG A 6 -24.45 5.51 -10.56
N THR A 7 -24.84 4.54 -9.74
CA THR A 7 -23.92 3.79 -8.87
C THR A 7 -23.34 2.53 -9.53
N THR A 8 -24.05 1.91 -10.47
CA THR A 8 -23.74 0.55 -10.97
C THR A 8 -22.50 0.43 -11.87
N VAL A 9 -22.05 1.49 -12.53
CA VAL A 9 -20.90 1.42 -13.47
C VAL A 9 -19.56 1.53 -12.75
N LYS A 10 -19.49 2.26 -11.63
CA LYS A 10 -18.24 2.40 -10.86
C LYS A 10 -17.90 1.14 -10.04
N GLU A 11 -18.91 0.44 -9.53
CA GLU A 11 -18.76 -0.79 -8.75
C GLU A 11 -18.13 -1.93 -9.60
N GLN A 12 -18.52 -2.01 -10.87
CA GLN A 12 -18.01 -3.03 -11.80
C GLN A 12 -16.56 -2.79 -12.26
N LEU A 13 -16.12 -1.54 -12.40
CA LEU A 13 -14.83 -1.21 -13.01
C LEU A 13 -13.61 -1.49 -12.12
N TYR A 14 -13.80 -1.45 -10.79
CA TYR A 14 -12.71 -1.56 -9.79
C TYR A 14 -12.90 -2.72 -8.81
N GLY A 15 -13.93 -3.54 -9.04
CA GLY A 15 -14.28 -4.69 -8.22
C GLY A 15 -14.51 -4.34 -6.75
N ILE A 16 -15.10 -3.18 -6.48
CA ILE A 16 -15.44 -2.71 -5.13
C ILE A 16 -16.85 -3.16 -4.82
N ILE A 17 -17.04 -3.77 -3.66
CA ILE A 17 -18.34 -4.10 -3.08
C ILE A 17 -18.38 -3.58 -1.64
N GLU A 18 -19.56 -3.21 -1.16
CA GLU A 18 -19.74 -2.61 0.17
C GLU A 18 -19.45 -3.59 1.30
N THR A 19 -19.73 -4.88 1.09
CA THR A 19 -19.57 -5.94 2.08
C THR A 19 -18.30 -6.76 1.84
N ARG A 20 -17.70 -7.26 2.91
CA ARG A 20 -16.56 -8.20 2.82
C ARG A 20 -17.05 -9.54 2.27
N ASN A 21 -16.46 -9.97 1.15
CA ASN A 21 -16.74 -11.27 0.52
C ASN A 21 -15.61 -12.30 0.71
N ILE A 22 -14.44 -11.88 1.19
CA ILE A 22 -13.38 -12.75 1.71
C ILE A 22 -13.29 -12.48 3.20
N GLU A 23 -13.53 -13.47 4.06
CA GLU A 23 -13.54 -13.21 5.51
C GLU A 23 -12.12 -13.05 6.05
N TYR A 24 -11.26 -14.06 5.88
CA TYR A 24 -9.90 -14.07 6.39
C TYR A 24 -8.86 -14.16 5.30
N VAL A 25 -7.68 -13.61 5.59
CA VAL A 25 -6.45 -13.93 4.88
C VAL A 25 -5.57 -14.76 5.80
N GLN A 26 -5.16 -15.93 5.32
CA GLN A 26 -4.06 -16.71 5.88
C GLN A 26 -2.78 -16.26 5.16
N PHE A 27 -1.96 -15.45 5.82
CA PHE A 27 -0.71 -14.90 5.29
C PHE A 27 0.49 -15.73 5.77
N GLY A 28 1.07 -16.50 4.86
CA GLY A 28 2.02 -17.55 5.23
C GLY A 28 1.33 -18.67 6.03
N VAL A 29 2.11 -19.46 6.76
CA VAL A 29 1.57 -20.56 7.57
C VAL A 29 1.17 -20.14 8.99
N ASP A 30 1.63 -18.98 9.46
CA ASP A 30 1.54 -18.60 10.88
C ASP A 30 0.50 -17.52 11.19
N LEU A 31 0.03 -16.75 10.20
CA LEU A 31 -0.77 -15.55 10.46
C LEU A 31 -2.13 -15.61 9.75
N ARG A 32 -3.21 -15.50 10.52
CA ARG A 32 -4.58 -15.35 10.00
C ARG A 32 -5.20 -14.07 10.54
N PHE A 33 -5.74 -13.22 9.67
CA PHE A 33 -6.41 -11.97 10.07
C PHE A 33 -7.55 -11.59 9.12
N PRO A 34 -8.56 -10.84 9.60
CA PRO A 34 -9.69 -10.44 8.78
C PRO A 34 -9.29 -9.44 7.70
N THR A 35 -9.95 -9.52 6.53
CA THR A 35 -9.93 -8.45 5.53
C THR A 35 -10.66 -7.21 6.05
N TRP A 36 -10.46 -6.05 5.40
CA TRP A 36 -11.16 -4.81 5.76
C TRP A 36 -12.24 -4.46 4.75
N TYR A 37 -11.98 -4.75 3.47
CA TYR A 37 -12.85 -4.37 2.36
C TYR A 37 -13.17 -5.56 1.48
N GLY A 38 -14.33 -5.53 0.84
CA GLY A 38 -14.68 -6.50 -0.19
C GLY A 38 -13.95 -6.25 -1.51
N SER A 39 -13.75 -7.33 -2.26
CA SER A 39 -13.15 -7.25 -3.58
C SER A 39 -13.65 -8.37 -4.50
N THR A 40 -14.21 -8.00 -5.65
CA THR A 40 -14.58 -8.98 -6.70
C THR A 40 -13.42 -9.34 -7.62
N ALA A 41 -12.28 -8.65 -7.50
CA ALA A 41 -11.12 -8.81 -8.38
C ALA A 41 -10.51 -10.22 -8.36
N TYR A 42 -10.81 -11.00 -7.32
CA TYR A 42 -10.35 -12.38 -7.15
C TYR A 42 -11.24 -13.41 -7.83
N PHE A 43 -12.48 -13.06 -8.19
CA PHE A 43 -13.53 -14.01 -8.48
C PHE A 43 -14.01 -13.92 -9.92
N GLN A 44 -14.36 -15.07 -10.50
CA GLN A 44 -15.16 -15.11 -11.71
C GLN A 44 -16.55 -14.54 -11.42
N GLN A 45 -17.04 -13.65 -12.28
CA GLN A 45 -18.32 -12.96 -12.05
C GLN A 45 -19.53 -13.90 -12.05
N THR A 46 -19.45 -15.00 -12.80
CA THR A 46 -20.55 -15.96 -12.98
C THR A 46 -20.61 -16.97 -11.83
N THR A 47 -19.49 -17.57 -11.48
CA THR A 47 -19.42 -18.68 -10.52
C THR A 47 -19.11 -18.22 -9.10
N ARG A 48 -18.57 -17.01 -8.92
CA ARG A 48 -17.99 -16.50 -7.67
C ARG A 48 -16.89 -17.41 -7.10
N HIS A 49 -16.33 -18.30 -7.92
CA HIS A 49 -15.14 -19.05 -7.58
C HIS A 49 -13.88 -18.23 -7.86
N LEU A 50 -12.80 -18.55 -7.14
CA LEU A 50 -11.51 -17.93 -7.30
C LEU A 50 -11.03 -18.10 -8.76
N GLY A 51 -10.77 -16.98 -9.45
CA GLY A 51 -10.47 -16.96 -10.89
C GLY A 51 -9.11 -17.55 -11.29
N LEU A 52 -8.44 -18.25 -10.37
CA LEU A 52 -7.24 -19.04 -10.66
C LEU A 52 -7.56 -20.38 -11.34
N ARG A 53 -8.81 -20.85 -11.20
CA ARG A 53 -9.30 -22.09 -11.77
C ARG A 53 -10.08 -21.77 -13.04
N ASP A 54 -9.84 -22.52 -14.11
CA ASP A 54 -10.73 -22.57 -15.27
C ASP A 54 -12.12 -23.11 -14.81
N PRO A 55 -13.20 -22.91 -15.58
CA PRO A 55 -14.55 -23.37 -15.22
C PRO A 55 -14.63 -24.86 -14.84
N ASP A 56 -13.68 -25.67 -15.30
CA ASP A 56 -13.57 -27.11 -15.04
C ASP A 56 -12.71 -27.45 -13.80
N GLY A 57 -12.34 -26.46 -12.98
CA GLY A 57 -11.56 -26.63 -11.74
C GLY A 57 -10.05 -26.84 -11.94
N ARG A 58 -9.57 -26.87 -13.20
CA ARG A 58 -8.15 -26.98 -13.57
C ARG A 58 -7.46 -25.62 -13.46
N ARG A 59 -6.19 -25.57 -13.03
CA ARG A 59 -5.41 -24.31 -13.08
C ARG A 59 -5.33 -23.83 -14.53
N SER A 60 -5.54 -22.53 -14.74
CA SER A 60 -5.37 -21.91 -16.06
C SER A 60 -3.96 -22.18 -16.57
N ARG A 61 -3.84 -23.08 -17.54
CA ARG A 61 -2.56 -23.53 -18.11
C ARG A 61 -2.06 -22.49 -19.10
N CYS A 62 -0.88 -21.93 -18.84
CA CYS A 62 -0.05 -21.40 -19.91
C CYS A 62 0.54 -22.58 -20.71
N ASN A 63 0.16 -22.66 -21.99
CA ASN A 63 0.69 -23.47 -23.10
C ASN A 63 0.70 -25.03 -23.02
N SER A 64 0.08 -25.60 -24.07
CA SER A 64 0.39 -26.86 -24.80
C SER A 64 -0.58 -28.06 -24.67
N ALA A 65 -1.15 -28.39 -25.85
CA ALA A 65 -1.49 -29.70 -26.45
C ALA A 65 -2.64 -30.60 -25.91
N HIS A 66 -3.65 -30.73 -26.78
CA HIS A 66 -4.58 -31.81 -27.16
C HIS A 66 -5.02 -32.96 -26.20
N LEU A 67 -6.35 -32.96 -25.89
CA LEU A 67 -7.43 -34.00 -26.04
C LEU A 67 -7.32 -35.42 -25.40
N PRO A 68 -8.43 -36.17 -25.16
CA PRO A 68 -9.80 -35.77 -24.73
C PRO A 68 -10.46 -36.66 -23.62
N ASP A 69 -11.62 -36.18 -23.15
CA ASP A 69 -12.83 -36.84 -22.60
C ASP A 69 -12.82 -37.79 -21.38
N GLU A 70 -13.64 -37.46 -20.37
CA GLU A 70 -14.73 -38.34 -19.88
C GLU A 70 -15.71 -37.64 -18.89
N LYS A 71 -17.00 -37.67 -19.27
CA LYS A 71 -18.29 -37.84 -18.53
C LYS A 71 -18.68 -36.94 -17.33
N GLU A 72 -19.74 -36.17 -17.56
CA GLU A 72 -20.56 -35.48 -16.54
C GLU A 72 -21.52 -36.44 -15.79
N GLU A 73 -21.50 -36.42 -14.45
CA GLU A 73 -22.58 -36.95 -13.62
C GLU A 73 -23.38 -35.82 -12.95
N LYS A 74 -24.71 -35.92 -13.08
CA LYS A 74 -25.70 -34.99 -12.53
C LYS A 74 -25.99 -35.31 -11.06
N VAL A 75 -25.82 -34.33 -10.16
CA VAL A 75 -26.29 -34.44 -8.76
C VAL A 75 -27.45 -33.49 -8.47
N LYS A 76 -28.46 -34.07 -7.81
CA LYS A 76 -29.82 -33.58 -7.58
C LYS A 76 -29.87 -32.43 -6.54
N LYS A 77 -30.78 -31.48 -6.80
CA LYS A 77 -31.19 -30.42 -5.87
C LYS A 77 -31.83 -31.00 -4.60
N SER A 78 -31.32 -30.63 -3.43
CA SER A 78 -32.08 -30.65 -2.17
C SER A 78 -32.22 -29.23 -1.63
N ARG A 79 -33.41 -28.92 -1.13
CA ARG A 79 -33.86 -27.59 -0.69
C ARG A 79 -33.75 -27.47 0.84
N LYS A 80 -33.39 -26.24 1.25
CA LYS A 80 -33.64 -25.53 2.54
C LYS A 80 -32.70 -25.76 3.72
N ARG A 81 -32.03 -24.67 4.14
CA ARG A 81 -32.42 -23.91 5.36
C ARG A 81 -31.88 -22.47 5.33
N GLU A 82 -32.68 -21.54 5.85
CA GLU A 82 -32.41 -20.11 5.99
C GLU A 82 -31.44 -19.81 7.14
N LEU A 83 -30.48 -18.91 6.90
CA LEU A 83 -30.05 -17.86 7.83
C LEU A 83 -29.32 -16.80 6.99
N SER A 84 -29.67 -15.52 7.14
CA SER A 84 -29.05 -14.42 6.39
C SER A 84 -27.61 -14.20 6.84
N THR A 85 -26.69 -15.00 6.29
CA THR A 85 -25.25 -14.77 6.41
C THR A 85 -24.88 -13.62 5.45
N PRO A 86 -24.12 -12.59 5.88
CA PRO A 86 -23.58 -11.62 4.95
C PRO A 86 -22.81 -12.39 3.87
N ASP A 87 -22.98 -11.99 2.61
CA ASP A 87 -22.60 -12.67 1.37
C ASP A 87 -21.08 -12.95 1.28
N CYS A 88 -20.57 -13.86 2.13
CA CYS A 88 -19.20 -14.31 2.21
C CYS A 88 -18.99 -15.40 1.15
N TRP A 89 -18.18 -15.09 0.14
CA TRP A 89 -17.94 -15.99 -0.99
C TRP A 89 -16.76 -16.95 -0.72
N LEU A 90 -15.82 -16.52 0.12
CA LEU A 90 -14.66 -17.31 0.52
C LEU A 90 -14.32 -17.04 1.99
N GLU A 91 -14.32 -18.09 2.82
CA GLU A 91 -13.96 -17.93 4.23
C GLU A 91 -12.50 -17.52 4.39
N THR A 92 -11.57 -18.19 3.69
CA THR A 92 -10.13 -17.92 3.84
C THR A 92 -9.42 -17.90 2.49
N LEU A 93 -8.73 -16.79 2.21
CA LEU A 93 -7.76 -16.71 1.13
C LEU A 93 -6.37 -17.03 1.67
N TYR A 94 -5.71 -18.04 1.11
CA TYR A 94 -4.35 -18.44 1.47
C TYR A 94 -3.35 -17.67 0.61
N VAL A 95 -2.45 -16.92 1.23
CA VAL A 95 -1.52 -16.00 0.55
C VAL A 95 -0.08 -16.27 0.99
N CYS A 96 0.83 -16.44 0.03
CA CYS A 96 2.26 -16.57 0.30
C CYS A 96 2.82 -15.28 0.89
N GLU A 97 3.49 -15.39 2.04
CA GLU A 97 4.04 -14.23 2.74
C GLU A 97 5.25 -13.58 2.05
N PHE A 98 5.88 -14.26 1.09
CA PHE A 98 7.03 -13.73 0.35
C PHE A 98 6.64 -13.12 -1.00
N CYS A 99 5.69 -13.73 -1.70
CA CYS A 99 5.40 -13.40 -3.09
C CYS A 99 3.95 -12.96 -3.37
N PHE A 100 3.09 -12.99 -2.36
CA PHE A 100 1.67 -12.63 -2.43
C PHE A 100 0.82 -13.50 -3.38
N LYS A 101 1.38 -14.55 -4.00
CA LYS A 101 0.56 -15.56 -4.70
C LYS A 101 -0.46 -16.15 -3.75
N TYR A 102 -1.64 -16.43 -4.26
CA TYR A 102 -2.78 -16.82 -3.46
C TYR A 102 -3.45 -18.08 -4.01
N THR A 103 -4.23 -18.75 -3.17
CA THR A 103 -5.03 -19.94 -3.47
C THR A 103 -6.18 -20.04 -2.47
N ASP A 104 -7.19 -20.86 -2.77
CA ASP A 104 -8.27 -21.25 -1.86
C ASP A 104 -7.98 -22.56 -1.11
N VAL A 105 -6.84 -23.20 -1.38
CA VAL A 105 -6.47 -24.50 -0.79
C VAL A 105 -5.24 -24.39 0.11
N ALA A 106 -5.37 -24.81 1.37
CA ALA A 106 -4.32 -24.70 2.38
C ALA A 106 -3.04 -25.46 2.01
N ASP A 107 -3.16 -26.69 1.49
CA ASP A 107 -1.99 -27.52 1.19
C ASP A 107 -1.21 -27.01 -0.03
N GLU A 108 -1.89 -26.40 -1.00
CA GLU A 108 -1.23 -25.72 -2.13
C GLU A 108 -0.36 -24.55 -1.63
N LEU A 109 -0.82 -23.81 -0.61
CA LEU A 109 -0.01 -22.74 0.00
C LEU A 109 1.21 -23.31 0.71
N LYS A 110 1.06 -24.39 1.50
CA LYS A 110 2.16 -25.02 2.24
C LYS A 110 3.25 -25.51 1.28
N GLU A 111 2.85 -26.21 0.23
CA GLU A 111 3.77 -26.68 -0.82
C GLU A 111 4.48 -25.49 -1.47
N HIS A 112 3.74 -24.47 -1.91
CA HIS A 112 4.31 -23.27 -2.53
C HIS A 112 5.28 -22.52 -1.60
N ALA A 113 4.92 -22.35 -0.32
CA ALA A 113 5.74 -21.61 0.64
C ALA A 113 7.11 -22.27 0.86
N SER A 114 7.19 -23.61 0.82
CA SER A 114 8.45 -24.35 0.94
C SER A 114 9.39 -24.17 -0.25
N GLN A 115 8.86 -23.83 -1.43
CA GLN A 115 9.61 -23.72 -2.69
C GLN A 115 9.64 -22.28 -3.24
N CYS A 116 9.14 -21.30 -2.47
CA CYS A 116 9.03 -19.93 -2.96
C CYS A 116 10.41 -19.28 -3.11
N GLN A 117 10.80 -18.98 -4.36
CA GLN A 117 12.08 -18.32 -4.68
C GLN A 117 12.35 -17.02 -3.90
N PHE A 118 11.29 -16.29 -3.50
CA PHE A 118 11.42 -15.01 -2.81
C PHE A 118 11.66 -15.16 -1.30
N ARG A 119 11.60 -16.38 -0.77
CA ARG A 119 11.97 -16.71 0.62
C ARG A 119 13.45 -16.40 0.87
N ASP A 120 14.31 -16.86 -0.03
CA ASP A 120 15.76 -16.73 0.12
C ASP A 120 16.29 -15.46 -0.54
N ARG A 121 15.62 -14.96 -1.59
CA ARG A 121 16.01 -13.76 -2.32
C ARG A 121 14.83 -12.84 -2.59
N ALA A 122 14.64 -11.85 -1.73
CA ALA A 122 13.63 -10.79 -1.95
C ALA A 122 13.87 -10.03 -3.27
N PRO A 123 12.81 -9.58 -3.97
CA PRO A 123 12.93 -8.91 -5.26
C PRO A 123 13.49 -7.48 -5.15
N GLY A 124 13.92 -6.94 -6.28
CA GLY A 124 14.31 -5.53 -6.41
C GLY A 124 15.71 -5.18 -5.89
N ARG A 125 16.11 -3.94 -6.18
CA ARG A 125 17.40 -3.34 -5.80
C ARG A 125 17.27 -2.67 -4.44
N ILE A 126 18.21 -2.90 -3.52
CA ILE A 126 18.24 -2.21 -2.23
C ILE A 126 18.51 -0.72 -2.45
N GLN A 127 17.76 0.14 -1.77
CA GLN A 127 17.92 1.60 -1.79
C GLN A 127 18.07 2.21 -0.40
N TYR A 128 17.81 1.41 0.65
CA TYR A 128 18.02 1.76 2.05
C TYR A 128 18.28 0.48 2.83
N ARG A 129 19.25 0.48 3.75
CA ARG A 129 19.58 -0.71 4.55
C ARG A 129 20.06 -0.36 5.94
N THR A 130 19.24 -0.65 6.95
CA THR A 130 19.65 -0.67 8.37
C THR A 130 20.03 -2.10 8.77
N PRO A 131 20.48 -2.34 10.02
CA PRO A 131 20.61 -3.70 10.54
C PRO A 131 19.29 -4.49 10.50
N GLU A 132 18.17 -3.86 10.84
CA GLU A 132 16.86 -4.52 11.04
C GLU A 132 16.06 -4.70 9.75
N LEU A 133 16.14 -3.75 8.82
CA LEU A 133 15.33 -3.77 7.60
C LEU A 133 16.05 -3.21 6.37
N SER A 134 15.47 -3.45 5.20
CA SER A 134 15.89 -2.83 3.95
C SER A 134 14.69 -2.36 3.13
N ILE A 135 14.82 -1.23 2.43
CA ILE A 135 13.83 -0.79 1.43
C ILE A 135 14.37 -1.12 0.05
N ARG A 136 13.58 -1.84 -0.73
CA ARG A 136 13.95 -2.33 -2.07
C ARG A 136 13.04 -1.73 -3.12
N LYS A 137 13.64 -1.22 -4.19
CA LYS A 137 12.97 -0.77 -5.41
C LYS A 137 12.68 -1.97 -6.30
N VAL A 138 11.40 -2.30 -6.46
CA VAL A 138 10.87 -3.37 -7.30
C VAL A 138 10.13 -2.74 -8.48
N SER A 139 10.65 -2.94 -9.68
CA SER A 139 10.01 -2.45 -10.90
C SER A 139 8.82 -3.33 -11.28
N GLY A 140 7.65 -2.73 -11.51
CA GLY A 140 6.44 -3.44 -11.89
C GLY A 140 6.51 -4.10 -13.26
N SER A 141 7.28 -3.56 -14.21
CA SER A 141 7.50 -4.19 -15.51
C SER A 141 8.41 -5.42 -15.41
N ARG A 142 9.38 -5.43 -14.50
CA ARG A 142 10.29 -6.56 -14.28
C ARG A 142 9.69 -7.67 -13.42
N TYR A 143 8.87 -7.32 -12.44
CA TYR A 143 8.27 -8.25 -11.47
C TYR A 143 6.73 -8.26 -11.56
N LEU A 144 6.20 -8.34 -12.79
CA LEU A 144 4.79 -8.15 -13.11
C LEU A 144 3.83 -8.95 -12.20
N LEU A 145 3.97 -10.28 -12.17
CA LEU A 145 3.09 -11.14 -11.39
C LEU A 145 3.16 -10.84 -9.88
N PHE A 146 4.37 -10.60 -9.35
CA PHE A 146 4.55 -10.24 -7.94
C PHE A 146 3.84 -8.93 -7.59
N CYS A 147 3.99 -7.91 -8.43
CA CYS A 147 3.36 -6.60 -8.23
C CYS A 147 1.83 -6.65 -8.39
N GLN A 148 1.32 -7.48 -9.30
CA GLN A 148 -0.13 -7.72 -9.43
C GLN A 148 -0.70 -8.41 -8.19
N CYS A 149 -0.06 -9.48 -7.71
CA CYS A 149 -0.44 -10.16 -6.48
C CYS A 149 -0.38 -9.23 -5.26
N LEU A 150 0.68 -8.41 -5.12
CA LEU A 150 0.79 -7.39 -4.07
C LEU A 150 -0.36 -6.38 -4.15
N CYS A 151 -0.71 -5.92 -5.35
CA CYS A 151 -1.81 -4.98 -5.54
C CYS A 151 -3.18 -5.58 -5.18
N LEU A 152 -3.42 -6.83 -5.57
CA LEU A 152 -4.64 -7.56 -5.20
C LEU A 152 -4.72 -7.75 -3.68
N PHE A 153 -3.62 -8.16 -3.04
CA PHE A 153 -3.56 -8.27 -1.58
C PHE A 153 -3.91 -6.94 -0.92
N THR A 154 -3.33 -5.86 -1.43
CA THR A 154 -3.56 -4.49 -0.92
C THR A 154 -5.01 -4.05 -1.04
N LYS A 155 -5.73 -4.47 -2.09
CA LYS A 155 -7.15 -4.13 -2.29
C LYS A 155 -8.06 -4.64 -1.17
N LEU A 156 -7.64 -5.67 -0.44
CA LEU A 156 -8.37 -6.19 0.73
C LEU A 156 -8.27 -5.26 1.95
N PHE A 157 -7.31 -4.32 1.94
CA PHE A 157 -7.00 -3.41 3.06
C PHE A 157 -7.01 -1.93 2.65
N LEU A 158 -7.33 -1.62 1.39
CA LEU A 158 -7.55 -0.26 0.89
C LEU A 158 -8.81 -0.23 0.00
N ASP A 159 -9.74 0.65 0.35
CA ASP A 159 -11.00 0.88 -0.37
C ASP A 159 -10.79 1.52 -1.74
N ASN A 160 -9.92 2.53 -1.81
CA ASN A 160 -9.73 3.41 -2.96
C ASN A 160 -8.65 2.93 -3.95
N LYS A 161 -8.26 1.65 -3.92
CA LYS A 161 -7.25 1.12 -4.85
C LYS A 161 -7.88 0.75 -6.19
N SER A 162 -7.58 1.52 -7.23
CA SER A 162 -8.14 1.37 -8.57
C SER A 162 -7.27 0.55 -9.55
N MET A 163 -5.94 0.57 -9.38
CA MET A 163 -5.00 -0.12 -10.27
C MET A 163 -4.35 -1.33 -9.59
N TYR A 164 -4.62 -2.52 -10.13
CA TYR A 164 -4.03 -3.78 -9.66
C TYR A 164 -3.48 -4.69 -10.77
N PHE A 165 -3.92 -4.55 -12.03
CA PHE A 165 -3.39 -5.36 -13.14
C PHE A 165 -2.35 -4.64 -14.01
N LYS A 166 -2.55 -3.33 -14.27
CA LYS A 166 -1.62 -2.49 -15.03
C LYS A 166 -0.58 -1.88 -14.09
N VAL A 167 0.50 -2.59 -13.86
CA VAL A 167 1.55 -2.22 -12.88
C VAL A 167 2.89 -1.89 -13.54
N GLU A 168 3.02 -2.02 -14.85
CA GLU A 168 4.26 -1.85 -15.60
C GLU A 168 4.87 -0.44 -15.46
N HIS A 169 4.03 0.57 -15.26
CA HIS A 169 4.42 1.97 -15.10
C HIS A 169 4.61 2.38 -13.63
N TYR A 170 4.69 1.41 -12.71
CA TYR A 170 4.88 1.66 -11.30
C TYR A 170 6.21 1.10 -10.80
N ASP A 171 6.88 1.88 -9.97
CA ASP A 171 7.92 1.38 -9.07
C ASP A 171 7.33 1.14 -7.69
N PHE A 172 7.66 0.02 -7.07
CA PHE A 172 7.24 -0.34 -5.72
C PHE A 172 8.46 -0.28 -4.80
N TYR A 173 8.35 0.46 -3.70
CA TYR A 173 9.38 0.57 -2.67
C TYR A 173 8.91 -0.19 -1.45
N ILE A 174 9.50 -1.36 -1.23
CA ILE A 174 9.01 -2.34 -0.25
C ILE A 174 10.03 -2.47 0.87
N ALA A 175 9.58 -2.29 2.11
CA ALA A 175 10.36 -2.54 3.32
C ALA A 175 10.32 -4.05 3.66
N TYR A 176 11.49 -4.65 3.75
CA TYR A 176 11.70 -6.05 4.11
C TYR A 176 12.42 -6.16 5.45
N SER A 177 12.02 -7.13 6.27
CA SER A 177 12.80 -7.55 7.44
C SER A 177 14.08 -8.23 6.99
N ASN A 178 15.24 -7.79 7.50
CA ASN A 178 16.51 -8.42 7.19
C ASN A 178 16.69 -9.78 7.89
N LEU A 179 15.89 -10.06 8.93
CA LEU A 179 15.95 -11.32 9.68
C LEU A 179 15.40 -12.49 8.87
N ASN A 180 14.34 -12.27 8.08
CA ASN A 180 13.59 -13.36 7.45
C ASN A 180 13.08 -13.03 6.04
N ASN A 181 13.53 -11.94 5.42
CA ASN A 181 13.12 -11.50 4.09
C ASN A 181 11.60 -11.28 3.91
N LYS A 182 10.82 -11.14 4.99
CA LYS A 182 9.38 -10.91 4.89
C LYS A 182 9.10 -9.43 4.53
N PRO A 183 8.27 -9.14 3.52
CA PRO A 183 7.79 -7.79 3.25
C PRO A 183 6.90 -7.32 4.42
N MET A 184 7.06 -6.08 4.84
CA MET A 184 6.36 -5.51 6.00
C MET A 184 5.48 -4.32 5.66
N ALA A 185 5.90 -3.52 4.69
CA ALA A 185 5.18 -2.35 4.22
C ALA A 185 5.68 -1.97 2.82
N PHE A 186 4.89 -1.22 2.07
CA PHE A 186 5.36 -0.67 0.80
C PHE A 186 4.65 0.64 0.44
N PHE A 187 5.23 1.36 -0.51
CA PHE A 187 4.49 2.30 -1.33
C PHE A 187 4.76 2.08 -2.83
N SER A 188 3.84 2.52 -3.68
CA SER A 188 4.03 2.56 -5.14
C SER A 188 4.18 4.01 -5.62
N LYS A 189 5.00 4.22 -6.64
CA LYS A 189 5.21 5.49 -7.35
C LYS A 189 4.86 5.30 -8.82
N ASP A 190 3.90 6.08 -9.32
CA ASP A 190 3.55 6.13 -10.74
C ASP A 190 4.61 6.92 -11.51
N LEU A 191 5.27 6.27 -12.46
CA LEU A 191 6.32 6.87 -13.29
C LEU A 191 5.76 7.81 -14.35
N THR A 192 4.46 7.73 -14.62
CA THR A 192 3.73 8.52 -15.62
C THR A 192 2.84 9.61 -15.00
N SER A 193 2.99 9.86 -13.69
CA SER A 193 2.15 10.80 -12.95
C SER A 193 2.27 12.23 -13.50
N PHE A 194 1.18 12.74 -14.09
CA PHE A 194 1.12 14.13 -14.58
C PHE A 194 1.36 15.16 -13.46
N GLN A 195 0.84 14.90 -12.27
CA GLN A 195 1.03 15.74 -11.08
C GLN A 195 2.39 15.52 -10.39
N LYS A 196 3.23 14.63 -10.94
CA LYS A 196 4.52 14.22 -10.40
C LYS A 196 4.40 13.74 -8.95
N ASN A 197 3.37 12.97 -8.62
CA ASN A 197 3.16 12.41 -7.29
C ASN A 197 4.34 11.52 -6.90
N ASN A 198 4.83 11.61 -5.66
CA ASN A 198 5.92 10.78 -5.16
C ASN A 198 5.42 9.46 -4.56
N LEU A 199 4.12 9.39 -4.31
CA LEU A 199 3.45 8.25 -3.71
C LEU A 199 2.03 8.15 -4.27
N ALA A 200 1.71 7.00 -4.88
CA ALA A 200 0.37 6.67 -5.36
C ALA A 200 -0.41 5.88 -4.31
N CYS A 201 0.18 4.81 -3.79
CA CYS A 201 -0.45 3.95 -2.79
C CYS A 201 0.56 3.60 -1.70
N ILE A 202 0.12 3.50 -0.45
CA ILE A 202 0.94 3.08 0.69
C ILE A 202 0.15 2.13 1.57
N LEU A 203 0.80 1.06 2.02
CA LEU A 203 0.25 0.14 2.99
C LEU A 203 1.35 -0.38 3.91
N THR A 204 1.14 -0.29 5.21
CA THR A 204 1.82 -1.17 6.17
C THR A 204 0.96 -2.42 6.35
N LEU A 205 1.51 -3.60 6.08
CA LEU A 205 0.71 -4.83 6.13
C LEU A 205 0.16 -5.02 7.55
N PRO A 206 -1.04 -5.59 7.73
CA PRO A 206 -1.72 -5.63 9.03
C PRO A 206 -0.86 -6.11 10.21
N PRO A 207 -0.04 -7.18 10.10
CA PRO A 207 0.81 -7.66 11.20
C PRO A 207 1.94 -6.72 11.63
N TYR A 208 2.26 -5.71 10.81
CA TYR A 208 3.40 -4.80 11.03
C TYR A 208 2.97 -3.34 11.28
N GLN A 209 1.67 -3.09 11.45
CA GLN A 209 1.15 -1.75 11.73
C GLN A 209 1.65 -1.21 13.07
N ARG A 210 1.61 0.12 13.21
CA ARG A 210 2.03 0.88 14.42
C ARG A 210 3.51 0.70 14.80
N LYS A 211 4.37 0.22 13.89
CA LYS A 211 5.83 0.10 14.06
C LYS A 211 6.63 1.24 13.40
N GLY A 212 5.99 2.35 13.05
CA GLY A 212 6.64 3.50 12.38
C GLY A 212 6.91 3.32 10.88
N LEU A 213 6.73 2.12 10.31
CA LEU A 213 7.03 1.82 8.90
C LEU A 213 6.33 2.73 7.89
N GLY A 214 5.09 3.15 8.16
CA GLY A 214 4.38 4.10 7.30
C GLY A 214 5.08 5.46 7.22
N THR A 215 5.51 6.01 8.36
CA THR A 215 6.27 7.26 8.43
C THR A 215 7.63 7.12 7.76
N LEU A 216 8.33 6.00 7.97
CA LEU A 216 9.60 5.71 7.30
C LEU A 216 9.45 5.74 5.77
N LEU A 217 8.42 5.10 5.24
CA LEU A 217 8.16 5.04 3.80
C LEU A 217 7.71 6.39 3.21
N MET A 218 6.93 7.18 3.97
CA MET A 218 6.59 8.55 3.60
C MET A 218 7.85 9.42 3.53
N ASP A 219 8.71 9.37 4.54
CA ASP A 219 9.97 10.14 4.56
C ASP A 219 10.89 9.71 3.41
N PHE A 220 11.01 8.39 3.18
CA PHE A 220 11.77 7.85 2.06
C PHE A 220 11.25 8.35 0.70
N SER A 221 9.93 8.45 0.50
CA SER A 221 9.37 8.97 -0.76
C SER A 221 9.73 10.44 -1.00
N TYR A 222 9.81 11.25 0.06
CA TYR A 222 10.29 12.64 -0.02
C TYR A 222 11.81 12.73 -0.23
N LYS A 223 12.62 11.85 0.37
CA LYS A 223 14.07 11.78 0.10
C LYS A 223 14.35 11.53 -1.38
N LEU A 224 13.57 10.65 -2.03
CA LEU A 224 13.62 10.46 -3.48
C LEU A 224 13.26 11.74 -4.24
N SER A 225 12.17 12.41 -3.87
CA SER A 225 11.75 13.67 -4.50
C SER A 225 12.80 14.77 -4.38
N VAL A 226 13.40 14.95 -3.21
CA VAL A 226 14.44 15.95 -2.95
C VAL A 226 15.69 15.65 -3.77
N ARG A 227 16.13 14.38 -3.84
CA ARG A 227 17.23 13.95 -4.71
C ARG A 227 16.95 14.30 -6.17
N ASP A 228 15.74 14.00 -6.64
CA ASP A 228 15.30 14.26 -8.01
C ASP A 228 15.00 15.76 -8.27
N ARG A 229 15.12 16.63 -7.24
CA ARG A 229 14.79 18.07 -7.27
C ARG A 229 13.34 18.36 -7.66
N ILE A 230 12.42 17.49 -7.25
CA ILE A 230 10.99 17.59 -7.53
C ILE A 230 10.24 18.00 -6.27
N VAL A 231 9.44 19.06 -6.36
CA VAL A 231 8.43 19.37 -5.35
C VAL A 231 7.23 18.45 -5.58
N SER A 232 6.88 17.66 -4.58
CA SER A 232 5.91 16.57 -4.71
C SER A 232 5.09 16.32 -3.44
N GLY A 233 4.15 15.40 -3.56
CA GLY A 233 3.30 14.91 -2.48
C GLY A 233 2.54 13.67 -2.94
N PRO A 234 1.69 13.12 -2.06
CA PRO A 234 0.88 11.96 -2.40
C PRO A 234 -0.14 12.27 -3.50
N GLU A 235 -0.60 11.20 -4.14
CA GLU A 235 -1.80 11.21 -4.96
C GLU A 235 -3.02 11.61 -4.12
N GLN A 236 -3.91 12.38 -4.74
CA GLN A 236 -5.14 12.86 -4.14
C GLN A 236 -6.36 12.25 -4.85
N PRO A 237 -7.47 11.99 -4.14
CA PRO A 237 -7.69 12.28 -2.71
C PRO A 237 -7.04 11.24 -1.78
N LEU A 238 -6.60 11.69 -0.60
CA LEU A 238 -6.11 10.81 0.47
C LEU A 238 -7.28 10.14 1.21
N SER A 239 -7.10 8.90 1.65
CA SER A 239 -8.03 8.29 2.62
C SER A 239 -7.94 9.03 3.97
N PRO A 240 -8.97 8.95 4.85
CA PRO A 240 -8.92 9.60 6.17
C PRO A 240 -7.69 9.19 6.99
N PHE A 241 -7.35 7.89 6.99
CA PHE A 241 -6.13 7.39 7.64
C PHE A 241 -4.85 7.86 6.96
N GLY A 242 -4.86 7.95 5.63
CA GLY A 242 -3.76 8.49 4.84
C GLY A 242 -3.48 9.96 5.19
N LEU A 243 -4.53 10.79 5.25
CA LEU A 243 -4.42 12.20 5.63
C LEU A 243 -3.89 12.37 7.06
N ALA A 244 -4.43 11.62 8.02
CA ALA A 244 -3.93 11.66 9.40
C ALA A 244 -2.43 11.26 9.48
N GLY A 245 -2.03 10.23 8.73
CA GLY A 245 -0.63 9.80 8.65
C GLY A 245 0.28 10.86 8.01
N TYR A 246 -0.15 11.47 6.92
CA TYR A 246 0.59 12.55 6.26
C TYR A 246 0.68 13.82 7.10
N LEU A 247 -0.40 14.24 7.76
CA LEU A 247 -0.36 15.39 8.68
C LEU A 247 0.64 15.17 9.82
N LYS A 248 0.67 13.96 10.38
CA LYS A 248 1.66 13.58 11.40
C LYS A 248 3.09 13.68 10.85
N TYR A 249 3.34 13.11 9.67
CA TYR A 249 4.66 13.16 9.02
C TYR A 249 5.07 14.60 8.69
N TRP A 250 4.22 15.34 7.98
CA TRP A 250 4.47 16.72 7.56
C TRP A 250 4.69 17.65 8.74
N SER A 251 3.89 17.53 9.80
CA SER A 251 4.06 18.31 11.03
C SER A 251 5.42 18.08 11.66
N THR A 252 5.85 16.80 11.71
CA THR A 252 7.15 16.42 12.27
C THR A 252 8.29 16.93 11.39
N ALA A 253 8.22 16.70 10.07
CA ALA A 253 9.21 17.14 9.10
C ALA A 253 9.38 18.67 9.13
N LEU A 254 8.26 19.41 9.15
CA LEU A 254 8.25 20.86 9.24
C LEU A 254 8.92 21.36 10.52
N CYS A 255 8.55 20.80 11.68
CA CYS A 255 9.16 21.17 12.96
C CYS A 255 10.68 20.95 12.93
N LEU A 256 11.14 19.82 12.40
CA LEU A 256 12.58 19.52 12.28
C LEU A 256 13.31 20.58 11.43
N GLN A 257 12.71 21.07 10.34
CA GLN A 257 13.34 22.11 9.52
C GLN A 257 13.57 23.43 10.27
N PHE A 258 12.66 23.80 11.17
CA PHE A 258 12.74 25.04 11.94
C PHE A 258 13.60 24.94 13.21
N LEU A 259 13.82 23.73 13.71
CA LEU A 259 14.50 23.52 14.99
C LEU A 259 15.94 23.03 14.84
N ASP A 260 16.15 22.08 13.94
CA ASP A 260 17.44 21.43 13.73
C ASP A 260 17.90 21.52 12.26
N GLY A 261 17.11 22.18 11.41
CA GLY A 261 17.32 22.24 9.96
C GLY A 261 17.69 23.63 9.42
N PRO A 262 17.78 23.76 8.08
CA PRO A 262 18.24 24.97 7.40
C PRO A 262 17.39 26.22 7.64
N LEU A 263 16.15 26.07 8.12
CA LEU A 263 15.24 27.20 8.36
C LEU A 263 15.48 27.86 9.73
N GLN A 264 16.19 27.21 10.65
CA GLN A 264 16.47 27.73 11.99
C GLN A 264 17.20 29.08 11.97
N MET A 265 18.11 29.26 11.01
CA MET A 265 18.97 30.44 10.91
C MET A 265 18.35 31.59 10.10
N LYS A 266 17.16 31.40 9.53
CA LYS A 266 16.51 32.42 8.71
C LYS A 266 15.67 33.37 9.56
N ALA A 267 15.94 34.67 9.43
CA ALA A 267 15.15 35.71 10.10
C ALA A 267 13.69 35.76 9.60
N ARG A 268 13.45 35.43 8.33
CA ARG A 268 12.12 35.29 7.74
C ARG A 268 12.09 34.08 6.82
N VAL A 269 11.00 33.33 6.87
CA VAL A 269 10.81 32.10 6.10
C VAL A 269 9.49 32.19 5.35
N GLY A 270 9.54 32.16 4.03
CA GLY A 270 8.36 32.08 3.18
C GLY A 270 7.97 30.63 2.89
N LEU A 271 6.74 30.42 2.37
CA LEU A 271 6.28 29.08 1.97
C LEU A 271 7.19 28.42 0.91
N LYS A 272 7.78 29.23 0.02
CA LYS A 272 8.74 28.74 -1.00
C LYS A 272 10.05 28.25 -0.37
N ASP A 273 10.50 28.85 0.73
CA ASP A 273 11.68 28.38 1.46
C ASP A 273 11.42 27.01 2.09
N ILE A 274 10.24 26.84 2.70
CA ILE A 274 9.80 25.56 3.27
C ILE A 274 9.73 24.50 2.18
N SER A 275 9.05 24.80 1.07
CA SER A 275 8.92 23.88 -0.07
C SER A 275 10.27 23.46 -0.64
N LYS A 276 11.22 24.38 -0.75
CA LYS A 276 12.59 24.06 -1.20
C LYS A 276 13.33 23.15 -0.20
N SER A 277 13.12 23.34 1.11
CA SER A 277 13.81 22.58 2.16
C SER A 277 13.22 21.17 2.35
N THR A 278 11.90 21.02 2.18
CA THR A 278 11.19 19.75 2.44
C THR A 278 10.80 18.97 1.19
N GLY A 279 10.78 19.61 0.02
CA GLY A 279 10.20 19.04 -1.20
C GLY A 279 8.68 18.99 -1.20
N MET A 280 7.99 19.55 -0.20
CA MET A 280 6.53 19.53 -0.09
C MET A 280 5.86 20.58 -0.98
N ARG A 281 4.66 20.26 -1.48
CA ARG A 281 3.80 21.22 -2.18
C ARG A 281 3.34 22.33 -1.25
N LEU A 282 3.11 23.52 -1.80
CA LEU A 282 2.62 24.67 -1.03
C LEU A 282 1.28 24.38 -0.34
N GLY A 283 0.37 23.68 -1.01
CA GLY A 283 -0.91 23.27 -0.44
C GLY A 283 -0.75 22.38 0.80
N ASP A 284 0.15 21.39 0.74
CA ASP A 284 0.44 20.49 1.85
C ASP A 284 1.07 21.25 3.04
N ILE A 285 1.93 22.22 2.75
CA ILE A 285 2.54 23.09 3.78
C ILE A 285 1.48 23.95 4.47
N VAL A 286 0.61 24.61 3.71
CA VAL A 286 -0.46 25.45 4.27
C VAL A 286 -1.38 24.61 5.15
N LEU A 287 -1.82 23.46 4.65
CA LEU A 287 -2.66 22.53 5.40
C LEU A 287 -1.98 22.08 6.71
N THR A 288 -0.68 21.80 6.66
CA THR A 288 0.11 21.40 7.84
C THR A 288 0.20 22.54 8.86
N LEU A 289 0.53 23.75 8.41
CA LEU A 289 0.63 24.93 9.28
C LEU A 289 -0.70 25.27 9.97
N GLN A 290 -1.82 25.12 9.25
CA GLN A 290 -3.17 25.25 9.80
C GLN A 290 -3.46 24.16 10.83
N SER A 291 -3.12 22.89 10.54
CA SER A 291 -3.33 21.78 11.48
C SER A 291 -2.51 21.89 12.78
N LEU A 292 -1.38 22.60 12.70
CA LEU A 292 -0.51 22.88 13.85
C LEU A 292 -0.96 24.09 14.67
N GLU A 293 -1.99 24.82 14.21
CA GLU A 293 -2.47 26.07 14.81
C GLU A 293 -1.32 27.06 15.06
N CYS A 294 -0.36 27.10 14.13
CA CYS A 294 0.87 27.86 14.28
C CYS A 294 0.92 29.13 13.44
N LEU A 295 -0.19 29.50 12.79
CA LEU A 295 -0.31 30.74 12.01
C LEU A 295 -0.97 31.84 12.86
N SER A 296 -0.36 33.01 12.92
CA SER A 296 -0.96 34.21 13.51
C SER A 296 -1.98 34.85 12.56
N GLU A 297 -2.76 35.82 13.06
CA GLU A 297 -3.69 36.64 12.24
C GLU A 297 -2.98 37.38 11.09
N LYS A 298 -1.67 37.61 11.20
CA LYS A 298 -0.83 38.23 10.17
C LYS A 298 -0.17 37.21 9.24
N ASN A 299 -0.56 35.94 9.28
CA ASN A 299 0.04 34.82 8.54
C ASN A 299 1.53 34.58 8.89
N GLU A 300 1.94 34.87 10.13
CA GLU A 300 3.29 34.58 10.62
C GLU A 300 3.34 33.23 11.34
N ILE A 301 4.43 32.49 11.16
CA ILE A 301 4.62 31.17 11.79
C ILE A 301 5.15 31.34 13.22
N SER A 302 4.39 30.86 14.20
CA SER A 302 4.77 30.85 15.62
C SER A 302 5.77 29.73 15.91
N LEU A 303 7.05 30.07 16.04
CA LEU A 303 8.10 29.13 16.45
C LEU A 303 7.84 28.52 17.83
N GLN A 304 7.16 29.26 18.72
CA GLN A 304 6.80 28.75 20.04
C GLN A 304 5.78 27.61 19.94
N ALA A 305 4.79 27.72 19.04
CA ALA A 305 3.82 26.66 18.78
C ALA A 305 4.52 25.40 18.23
N LEU A 306 5.42 25.56 17.25
CA LEU A 306 6.21 24.44 16.70
C LEU A 306 7.06 23.74 17.77
N ARG A 307 7.78 24.52 18.60
CA ARG A 307 8.59 23.98 19.71
C ARG A 307 7.76 23.20 20.72
N ARG A 308 6.58 23.73 21.07
CA ARG A 308 5.64 23.06 21.98
C ARG A 308 5.14 21.76 21.37
N TRP A 309 4.77 21.79 20.09
CA TRP A 309 4.25 20.62 19.40
C TRP A 309 5.30 19.50 19.33
N ILE A 310 6.53 19.78 18.89
CA ILE A 310 7.56 18.74 18.78
C ILE A 310 7.94 18.17 20.15
N LYS A 311 7.94 18.99 21.21
CA LYS A 311 8.27 18.53 22.57
C LYS A 311 7.29 17.45 23.03
N ASN A 312 6.02 17.58 22.66
CA ASN A 312 4.96 16.62 22.97
C ASN A 312 4.94 15.41 22.01
N ASN A 313 5.70 15.48 20.91
CA ASN A 313 5.65 14.53 19.80
C ASN A 313 7.02 13.99 19.40
N LYS A 314 8.02 14.05 20.30
CA LYS A 314 9.41 13.64 20.01
C LYS A 314 9.51 12.21 19.47
N GLN A 315 8.68 11.30 19.95
CA GLN A 315 8.60 9.91 19.48
C GLN A 315 8.33 9.77 17.98
N ASN A 316 7.77 10.80 17.32
CA ASN A 316 7.47 10.76 15.90
C ASN A 316 8.73 10.85 15.03
N THR A 317 9.85 11.37 15.54
CA THR A 317 11.09 11.51 14.78
C THR A 317 11.82 10.17 14.61
N ASN A 318 11.60 9.21 15.51
CA ASN A 318 12.31 7.91 15.52
C ASN A 318 12.05 7.05 14.28
N ALA A 319 10.97 7.33 13.53
CA ALA A 319 10.58 6.57 12.37
C ALA A 319 11.07 7.18 11.04
N PHE A 320 11.81 8.29 11.08
CA PHE A 320 12.34 8.93 9.88
C PHE A 320 13.54 8.17 9.31
N VAL A 321 13.81 8.36 8.02
CA VAL A 321 14.98 7.79 7.34
C VAL A 321 16.24 8.39 7.95
N ASN A 322 17.21 7.52 8.25
CA ASN A 322 18.55 7.96 8.59
C ASN A 322 19.42 7.97 7.33
N ASP A 323 19.90 9.16 6.97
CA ASP A 323 20.62 9.40 5.72
C ASP A 323 21.90 8.55 5.56
N ASN A 324 22.51 8.09 6.67
CA ASN A 324 23.69 7.23 6.64
C ASN A 324 23.43 5.83 6.05
N TYR A 325 22.16 5.40 5.99
CA TYR A 325 21.76 4.10 5.46
C TYR A 325 21.14 4.18 4.06
N LEU A 326 21.06 5.37 3.47
CA LEU A 326 20.57 5.58 2.11
C LEU A 326 21.58 5.07 1.09
N ILE A 327 21.07 4.36 0.09
CA ILE A 327 21.84 3.82 -1.04
C ILE A 327 21.11 4.28 -2.31
N LEU A 328 21.17 5.58 -2.55
CA LEU A 328 20.45 6.23 -3.66
C LEU A 328 21.31 6.49 -4.89
N ASP A 329 22.61 6.17 -4.81
CA ASP A 329 23.57 6.30 -5.90
C ASP A 329 23.53 5.07 -6.82
N ASP A 330 23.83 5.31 -8.10
CA ASP A 330 23.72 4.33 -9.19
C ASP A 330 24.79 3.25 -9.19
#